data_AF-A0A2H9TJR1-F1
#
_entry.id   AF-A0A2H9TJR1-F1
#
_cell.length_a   1.000
_cell.length_b   1.000
_cell.length_c   1.000
_cell.angle_alpha   90.00
_cell.angle_beta   90.00
_cell.angle_gamma   90.00
#
_symmetry.space_group_name_H-M   'P 1'
#
loop_
_entity.id
_entity.type
_entity.pdbx_description
1 polymer ?
#
loop_
_entity_poly.entity_id
_entity_poly.type
_entity_poly.pdbx_seq_one_letter_code
_entity_poly.pdbx_strand_id
1 'polypeptide(L)'
;MARDALHDKEIYQVVGGFMSPVSDEYQKVGLEPSRHRLEMCRLAVAGSDWIDVDEWESCQSSYQRTVQVLGSLQERLDEYGGGARVMLLAGADLIKSFETPGLWAPEDVTAPFC
;
A
#
# COMPACT_ATOMS: atom_id res chain seq x y z
N MET A 1 13.57 5.18 7.64
CA MET A 1 13.60 3.95 8.48
C MET A 1 13.40 2.68 7.66
N ALA A 2 12.23 2.42 7.06
CA ALA A 2 12.04 1.18 6.29
C ALA A 2 12.94 1.12 5.03
N ARG A 3 13.04 2.24 4.30
CA ARG A 3 13.98 2.42 3.18
C ARG A 3 15.42 2.14 3.60
N ASP A 4 15.88 2.83 4.64
CA ASP A 4 17.23 2.68 5.18
C ASP A 4 17.52 1.23 5.59
N ALA A 5 16.59 0.59 6.31
CA ALA A 5 16.75 -0.81 6.73
C ALA A 5 16.82 -1.81 5.57
N LEU A 6 16.23 -1.50 4.40
CA LEU A 6 16.37 -2.32 3.19
C LEU A 6 17.68 -2.03 2.46
N HIS A 7 18.09 -0.76 2.41
CA HIS A 7 19.39 -0.34 1.83
C HIS A 7 20.57 -0.89 2.64
N ASP A 8 20.49 -0.88 3.97
CA ASP A 8 21.52 -1.41 4.89
C ASP A 8 21.78 -2.91 4.71
N LYS A 9 20.80 -3.65 4.18
CA LYS A 9 20.96 -5.07 3.85
C LYS A 9 21.68 -5.31 2.53
N GLU A 10 21.93 -4.27 1.73
CA GLU A 10 22.60 -4.30 0.42
C GLU A 10 22.01 -5.25 -0.64
N ILE A 11 20.85 -5.86 -0.35
CA ILE A 11 20.15 -6.79 -1.26
C ILE A 11 18.97 -6.15 -1.99
N TYR A 12 18.51 -4.99 -1.51
CA TYR A 12 17.39 -4.27 -2.10
C TYR A 12 17.74 -2.81 -2.32
N GLN A 13 17.35 -2.29 -3.48
CA GLN A 13 17.31 -0.87 -3.77
C GLN A 13 15.85 -0.42 -3.80
N VAL A 14 15.42 0.32 -2.79
CA VAL A 14 14.12 1.00 -2.82
C VAL A 14 14.17 2.12 -3.86
N VAL A 15 13.34 2.01 -4.89
CA VAL A 15 13.23 2.97 -6.00
C VAL A 15 12.03 3.91 -5.89
N GLY A 16 11.09 3.62 -4.98
CA GLY A 16 9.92 4.45 -4.73
C GLY A 16 9.08 3.92 -3.58
N GLY A 17 8.06 4.70 -3.21
CA GLY A 17 7.04 4.33 -2.22
C GLY A 17 5.73 5.03 -2.52
N PHE A 18 4.61 4.40 -2.14
CA PHE A 18 3.27 4.94 -2.37
C PHE A 18 2.47 4.98 -1.08
N MET A 19 1.83 6.12 -0.81
CA MET A 19 0.69 6.18 0.11
C MET A 19 -0.57 5.81 -0.66
N SER A 20 -1.29 4.77 -0.23
CA SER A 20 -2.56 4.37 -0.84
C SER A 20 -3.70 4.51 0.16
N PRO A 21 -4.51 5.58 0.09
CA PRO A 21 -5.64 5.76 0.99
C PRO A 21 -6.78 4.79 0.63
N VAL A 22 -7.33 4.14 1.66
CA VAL A 22 -8.46 3.20 1.53
C VAL A 22 -9.67 3.81 0.82
N SER A 23 -10.49 3.01 0.12
CA SER A 23 -11.78 3.47 -0.44
C SER A 23 -12.79 3.88 0.64
N ASP A 24 -13.72 4.79 0.28
CA ASP A 24 -14.85 5.14 1.13
C ASP A 24 -15.82 3.95 1.33
N GLU A 25 -15.76 2.96 0.45
CA GLU A 25 -16.49 1.69 0.55
C GLU A 25 -16.00 0.78 1.69
N TYR A 26 -14.92 1.15 2.39
CA TYR A 26 -14.54 0.51 3.63
C TYR A 26 -15.55 0.78 4.76
N GLN A 27 -16.38 1.83 4.64
CA GLN A 27 -17.51 2.13 5.52
C GLN A 27 -17.15 2.25 7.01
N LYS A 28 -15.90 2.59 7.33
CA LYS A 28 -15.48 2.86 8.70
C LYS A 28 -16.14 4.14 9.21
N VAL A 29 -16.85 4.01 10.33
CA VAL A 29 -17.52 5.13 10.99
C VAL A 29 -16.52 6.24 11.32
N GLY A 30 -16.84 7.46 10.90
CA GLY A 30 -15.99 8.64 11.13
C GLY A 30 -14.78 8.75 10.20
N LEU A 31 -14.68 7.93 9.15
CA LEU A 31 -13.67 8.09 8.12
C LEU A 31 -14.01 9.29 7.22
N GLU A 32 -13.08 10.23 7.09
CA GLU A 32 -13.22 11.36 6.17
C GLU A 32 -13.28 10.88 4.71
N PRO A 33 -14.03 11.57 3.83
CA PRO A 33 -14.11 11.22 2.41
C PRO A 33 -12.74 11.06 1.76
N SER A 34 -12.62 10.09 0.85
CA SER A 34 -11.36 9.70 0.20
C SER A 34 -10.72 10.89 -0.50
N ARG A 35 -11.50 11.78 -1.10
CA ARG A 35 -11.04 13.04 -1.70
C ARG A 35 -10.23 13.91 -0.74
N HIS A 36 -10.63 14.01 0.54
CA HIS A 36 -9.92 14.81 1.53
C HIS A 36 -8.64 14.10 1.97
N ARG A 37 -8.71 12.78 2.16
CA ARG A 37 -7.55 11.96 2.53
C ARG A 37 -6.48 11.93 1.44
N LEU A 38 -6.89 11.81 0.18
CA LEU A 38 -6.01 11.93 -0.98
C LEU A 38 -5.28 13.27 -0.98
N GLU A 39 -6.00 14.37 -0.79
CA GLU A 39 -5.37 15.69 -0.81
C GLU A 39 -4.41 15.88 0.37
N MET A 40 -4.79 15.42 1.56
CA MET A 40 -3.87 15.42 2.72
C MET A 40 -2.61 14.60 2.43
N CYS A 41 -2.74 13.42 1.81
CA CYS A 41 -1.59 12.60 1.42
C CYS A 41 -0.71 13.30 0.38
N ARG A 42 -1.30 13.93 -0.64
CA ARG A 42 -0.55 14.68 -1.67
C ARG A 42 0.24 15.82 -1.05
N LEU A 43 -0.38 16.58 -0.17
CA LEU A 43 0.30 17.66 0.57
C LEU A 43 1.42 17.11 1.47
N ALA A 44 1.21 15.96 2.12
CA ALA A 44 2.21 15.33 2.98
C ALA A 44 3.44 14.85 2.22
N VAL A 45 3.28 14.41 0.96
CA VAL A 45 4.39 13.91 0.13
C VAL A 45 4.95 14.96 -0.84
N ALA A 46 4.39 16.17 -0.91
CA ALA A 46 4.77 17.20 -1.89
C ALA A 46 6.26 17.60 -1.87
N GLY A 47 6.95 17.42 -0.74
CA GLY A 47 8.39 17.66 -0.61
C GLY A 47 9.27 16.41 -0.75
N SER A 48 8.68 15.25 -1.02
CA SER A 48 9.38 13.97 -1.17
C SER A 48 9.84 13.77 -2.61
N ASP A 49 11.02 13.21 -2.79
CA ASP A 49 11.58 12.85 -4.11
C ASP A 49 11.36 11.38 -4.48
N TRP A 50 10.77 10.58 -3.58
CA TRP A 50 10.64 9.12 -3.76
C TRP A 50 9.33 8.53 -3.25
N ILE A 51 8.50 9.31 -2.55
CA ILE A 51 7.18 8.88 -2.08
C ILE A 51 6.12 9.66 -2.86
N ASP A 52 5.15 8.96 -3.42
CA ASP A 52 3.99 9.56 -4.07
C ASP A 52 2.67 8.98 -3.51
N VAL A 53 1.53 9.41 -4.03
CA VAL A 53 0.20 8.90 -3.68
C VAL A 53 -0.33 8.02 -4.81
N ASP A 54 -0.77 6.82 -4.45
CA ASP A 54 -1.52 5.95 -5.36
C ASP A 54 -3.01 5.97 -5.03
N GLU A 55 -3.78 6.66 -5.86
CA GLU A 55 -5.23 6.86 -5.69
C GLU A 55 -6.09 5.70 -6.20
N TRP A 56 -5.48 4.65 -6.77
CA TRP A 56 -6.21 3.57 -7.42
C TRP A 56 -7.28 2.93 -6.52
N GLU A 57 -6.92 2.59 -5.28
CA GLU A 57 -7.84 1.97 -4.32
C GLU A 57 -9.03 2.89 -4.01
N SER A 58 -8.75 4.17 -3.73
CA SER A 58 -9.76 5.17 -3.39
C SER A 58 -10.75 5.47 -4.51
N CYS A 59 -10.40 5.18 -5.76
CA CYS A 59 -11.26 5.34 -6.93
C CYS A 59 -12.15 4.11 -7.21
N GLN A 60 -11.97 3.01 -6.48
CA GLN A 60 -12.79 1.81 -6.67
C GLN A 60 -14.19 1.96 -6.08
N SER A 61 -15.19 1.47 -6.81
CA SER A 61 -16.60 1.44 -6.39
C SER A 61 -16.94 0.33 -5.39
N SER A 62 -15.94 -0.41 -4.91
CA SER A 62 -16.07 -1.41 -3.85
C SER A 62 -14.78 -1.51 -3.05
N TYR A 63 -14.89 -1.97 -1.80
CA TYR A 63 -13.73 -2.25 -0.96
C TYR A 63 -12.80 -3.27 -1.63
N GLN A 64 -11.50 -2.98 -1.63
CA GLN A 64 -10.48 -3.88 -2.14
C GLN A 64 -9.68 -4.48 -0.99
N ARG A 65 -9.36 -5.77 -1.09
CA ARG A 65 -8.42 -6.39 -0.16
C ARG A 65 -7.02 -5.87 -0.45
N THR A 66 -6.18 -5.75 0.58
CA THR A 66 -4.81 -5.23 0.45
C THR A 66 -4.01 -5.97 -0.62
N VAL A 67 -4.16 -7.29 -0.75
CA VAL A 67 -3.49 -8.07 -1.81
C VAL A 67 -3.87 -7.62 -3.23
N GLN A 68 -5.11 -7.17 -3.45
CA GLN A 68 -5.60 -6.71 -4.75
C GLN A 68 -5.02 -5.33 -5.08
N VAL A 69 -4.89 -4.46 -4.07
CA VAL A 69 -4.24 -3.15 -4.22
C VAL A 69 -2.77 -3.34 -4.61
N LEU A 70 -2.06 -4.22 -3.90
CA LEU A 70 -0.64 -4.51 -4.18
C LEU A 70 -0.46 -5.16 -5.56
N GLY A 71 -1.35 -6.08 -5.95
CA GLY A 71 -1.37 -6.69 -7.27
C GLY A 71 -1.60 -5.67 -8.39
N SER A 72 -2.59 -4.78 -8.24
CA SER A 72 -2.85 -3.73 -9.23
C SER A 72 -1.67 -2.76 -9.37
N LEU A 73 -0.97 -2.44 -8.28
CA LEU A 73 0.24 -1.63 -8.34
C LEU A 73 1.38 -2.37 -9.05
N GLN A 74 1.57 -3.66 -8.79
CA GLN A 74 2.58 -4.48 -9.46
C GLN A 74 2.30 -4.57 -10.97
N GLU A 75 1.06 -4.87 -11.37
CA GLU A 75 0.64 -4.93 -12.78
C GLU A 75 0.93 -3.61 -13.51
N ARG A 76 0.55 -2.47 -12.90
CA ARG A 76 0.84 -1.15 -13.48
C ARG A 76 2.33 -0.87 -13.58
N LEU A 77 3.13 -1.29 -12.62
CA LEU A 77 4.60 -1.14 -12.69
C LEU A 77 5.22 -2.04 -13.76
N ASP A 78 4.69 -3.24 -13.96
CA ASP A 78 5.13 -4.16 -15.00
C ASP A 78 4.86 -3.61 -16.41
N GLU A 79 3.78 -2.84 -16.60
CA GLU A 79 3.52 -2.11 -17.85
C GLU A 79 4.60 -1.06 -18.19
N TYR A 80 5.30 -0.51 -17.20
CA TYR A 80 6.40 0.45 -17.38
C TYR A 80 7.77 -0.23 -17.61
N GLY A 81 7.79 -1.53 -17.84
CA GLY A 81 9.01 -2.31 -18.11
C GLY A 81 9.43 -3.25 -16.99
N GLY A 82 8.67 -3.27 -15.88
CA GLY A 82 8.85 -4.20 -14.77
C GLY A 82 10.21 -4.13 -14.07
N GLY A 83 10.57 -5.21 -13.38
CA GLY A 83 11.85 -5.33 -12.66
C GLY A 83 11.85 -4.76 -11.24
N ALA A 84 10.75 -4.13 -10.82
CA ALA A 84 10.51 -3.75 -9.43
C ALA A 84 9.58 -4.76 -8.75
N ARG A 85 9.80 -5.01 -7.46
CA ARG A 85 8.92 -5.80 -6.61
C ARG A 85 8.14 -4.87 -5.69
N VAL A 86 6.82 -4.98 -5.71
CA VAL A 86 5.94 -4.33 -4.73
C VAL A 86 5.98 -5.09 -3.41
N MET A 87 6.10 -4.37 -2.29
CA MET A 87 6.10 -4.93 -0.94
C MET A 87 5.18 -4.09 -0.04
N LEU A 88 4.44 -4.74 0.86
CA LEU A 88 3.63 -4.05 1.85
C LEU A 88 4.51 -3.44 2.95
N LEU A 89 4.41 -2.12 3.15
CA LEU A 89 4.97 -1.46 4.32
C LEU A 89 3.91 -1.31 5.40
N ALA A 90 4.15 -1.91 6.57
CA ALA A 90 3.19 -1.94 7.65
C ALA A 90 3.85 -1.83 9.04
N GLY A 91 3.08 -1.33 10.01
CA GLY A 91 3.43 -1.41 11.42
C GLY A 91 3.29 -2.84 11.96
N ALA A 92 3.96 -3.13 13.08
CA ALA A 92 3.92 -4.46 13.71
C ALA A 92 2.51 -4.86 14.20
N ASP A 93 1.67 -3.87 14.49
CA ASP A 93 0.26 -4.05 14.84
C ASP A 93 -0.56 -4.65 13.69
N LEU A 94 -0.34 -4.18 12.45
CA LEU A 94 -0.98 -4.76 11.28
C LEU A 94 -0.48 -6.18 11.03
N ILE A 95 0.83 -6.42 11.12
CA ILE A 95 1.40 -7.77 10.95
C ILE A 95 0.82 -8.75 11.98
N LYS A 96 0.69 -8.32 13.24
CA LYS A 96 0.04 -9.12 14.27
C LYS A 96 -1.43 -9.41 13.96
N SER A 97 -2.12 -8.52 13.24
CA SER A 97 -3.51 -8.73 12.86
C SER A 97 -3.69 -9.92 11.90
N PHE A 98 -2.65 -10.34 11.17
CA PHE A 98 -2.70 -11.53 10.30
C PHE A 98 -3.01 -12.82 11.06
N GLU A 99 -2.71 -12.86 12.36
CA GLU A 99 -3.01 -14.00 13.23
C GLU A 99 -4.45 -13.99 13.76
N THR A 100 -5.23 -12.93 13.49
CA THR A 100 -6.60 -12.78 14.00
C THR A 100 -7.57 -13.63 13.18
N PRO A 101 -8.24 -14.65 13.78
CA PRO A 101 -9.11 -15.55 13.04
C PRO A 101 -10.26 -14.81 12.35
N GLY A 102 -10.46 -15.07 11.05
CA GLY A 102 -11.54 -14.51 10.25
C GLY A 102 -11.35 -13.06 9.80
N LEU A 103 -10.21 -12.42 10.13
CA LEU A 103 -9.91 -11.06 9.70
C LEU A 103 -9.24 -11.01 8.32
N TRP A 104 -8.37 -11.98 8.04
CA TRP A 104 -7.65 -12.11 6.77
C TRP A 104 -7.97 -13.45 6.11
N ALA A 105 -8.06 -13.45 4.78
CA ALA A 105 -8.09 -14.70 4.04
C ALA A 105 -6.70 -15.35 4.11
N PRO A 106 -6.57 -16.65 4.44
CA PRO A 106 -5.25 -17.30 4.57
C PRO A 106 -4.37 -17.15 3.32
N GLU A 107 -4.98 -17.19 2.14
CA GLU A 107 -4.30 -16.99 0.86
C GLU A 107 -3.69 -15.59 0.70
N ASP A 108 -4.33 -14.56 1.25
CA ASP A 108 -3.88 -13.18 1.16
C ASP A 108 -2.63 -12.94 2.02
N VAL A 109 -2.53 -13.62 3.16
CA VAL A 109 -1.36 -13.54 4.07
C VAL A 109 -0.14 -14.22 3.46
N THR A 110 -0.34 -15.26 2.64
CA THR A 110 0.74 -16.00 1.96
C THR A 110 1.09 -15.44 0.58
N ALA A 111 0.43 -14.37 0.14
CA ALA A 111 0.67 -13.75 -1.15
C ALA A 111 2.10 -13.17 -1.24
N PRO A 112 2.70 -13.07 -2.44
CA PRO A 112 4.11 -12.69 -2.63
C PRO A 112 4.43 -11.22 -2.34
N PHE A 113 3.55 -10.51 -1.64
CA PHE A 113 3.70 -9.10 -1.26
C PHE A 113 3.95 -8.92 0.26
N CYS A 114 3.82 -10.00 1.04
CA CYS A 114 4.09 -10.07 2.48
C CYS A 114 5.42 -10.77 2.78
#